data_AF-L0A0A8-F1
#
_entry.id   AF-L0A0A8-F1
#
_cell.length_a   1.000
_cell.length_b   1.000
_cell.length_c   1.000
_cell.angle_alpha   90.00
_cell.angle_beta   90.00
_cell.angle_gamma   90.00
#
_symmetry.space_group_name_H-M   'P 1'
#
loop_
_entity.id
_entity.type
_entity.pdbx_description
1 polymer ?
#
loop_
_entity_poly.entity_id
_entity_poly.type
_entity_poly.pdbx_seq_one_letter_code
_entity_poly.pdbx_strand_id
1 'polypeptide(L)'
;MKQNVHEKALSVPTKKARCYMVHAFAPVGVSARDANNAINALSGDTALPLALWHDHFIGKPGGAVVFYVETPEQQQALFNNAHLSGWDVSYMPLTFSYSPSAFDAQTQFTLEHYRGQDWSSLRQAERPGYGRNPSLEAETGEEQ
;
A
#
# COMPACT_ATOMS: atom_id res chain seq x y z
N MET A 1 0.29 -25.17 -25.14
CA MET A 1 -0.42 -23.92 -24.80
C MET A 1 -0.57 -23.85 -23.30
N LYS A 2 0.19 -23.00 -22.62
CA LYS A 2 0.00 -22.72 -21.19
C LYS A 2 -1.12 -21.68 -21.08
N GLN A 3 -2.15 -21.98 -20.30
CA GLN A 3 -3.24 -21.06 -20.02
C GLN A 3 -2.65 -19.80 -19.35
N ASN A 4 -2.77 -18.65 -20.00
CA ASN A 4 -2.64 -17.36 -19.32
C ASN A 4 -3.91 -17.17 -18.50
N VAL A 5 -3.90 -17.68 -17.27
CA VAL A 5 -4.85 -17.24 -16.26
C VAL A 5 -4.39 -15.83 -15.90
N HIS A 6 -5.05 -14.81 -16.46
CA HIS A 6 -5.06 -13.51 -15.81
C HIS A 6 -5.72 -13.74 -14.46
N GLU A 7 -4.91 -13.98 -13.42
CA GLU A 7 -5.42 -14.05 -12.05
C GLU A 7 -6.12 -12.74 -11.77
N LYS A 8 -7.45 -12.81 -11.62
CA LYS A 8 -8.28 -11.68 -11.25
C LYS A 8 -7.73 -11.13 -9.94
N ALA A 9 -7.66 -9.81 -9.82
CA ALA A 9 -7.31 -9.15 -8.56
C ALA A 9 -8.11 -9.77 -7.40
N LEU A 10 -7.41 -10.13 -6.33
CA LEU A 10 -8.03 -10.75 -5.17
C LEU A 10 -8.64 -9.64 -4.31
N SER A 11 -9.95 -9.42 -4.45
CA SER A 11 -10.67 -8.38 -3.71
C SER A 11 -11.65 -8.99 -2.72
N VAL A 12 -11.51 -8.66 -1.43
CA VAL A 12 -12.41 -9.15 -0.38
C VAL A 12 -13.37 -8.02 0.03
N PRO A 13 -14.67 -8.07 -0.32
CA PRO A 13 -15.62 -7.03 0.03
C PRO A 13 -15.98 -7.07 1.52
N THR A 14 -16.22 -5.91 2.11
CA THR A 14 -16.75 -5.75 3.47
C THR A 14 -18.07 -4.97 3.48
N LYS A 15 -18.87 -5.20 4.53
CA LYS A 15 -20.13 -4.47 4.77
C LYS A 15 -19.97 -3.25 5.71
N LYS A 16 -18.78 -3.08 6.29
CA LYS A 16 -18.48 -2.05 7.29
C LYS A 16 -17.20 -1.33 6.88
N ALA A 17 -17.09 -0.08 7.34
CA ALA A 17 -15.90 0.73 7.15
C ALA A 17 -14.64 0.01 7.65
N ARG A 18 -13.61 -0.02 6.82
CA ARG A 18 -12.32 -0.67 7.09
C ARG A 18 -11.18 -0.05 6.32
N CYS A 19 -9.99 -0.14 6.89
CA CYS A 19 -8.76 0.02 6.14
C CYS A 19 -8.52 -1.23 5.27
N TYR A 20 -8.15 -1.01 4.02
CA TYR A 20 -7.74 -2.02 3.06
C TYR A 20 -6.24 -1.92 2.81
N MET A 21 -5.52 -3.02 2.96
CA MET A 21 -4.18 -3.17 2.40
C MET A 21 -4.30 -3.53 0.93
N VAL A 22 -3.83 -2.64 0.08
CA VAL A 22 -3.64 -2.88 -1.35
C VAL A 22 -2.20 -3.26 -1.55
N HIS A 23 -1.94 -4.41 -2.14
CA HIS A 23 -0.61 -4.89 -2.46
C HIS A 23 -0.56 -5.23 -3.94
N ALA A 24 0.32 -4.55 -4.69
CA ALA A 24 0.29 -4.55 -6.14
C ALA A 24 1.68 -4.73 -6.74
N PHE A 25 1.79 -5.60 -7.74
CA PHE A 25 2.98 -5.75 -8.57
C PHE A 25 2.71 -5.34 -10.01
N ALA A 26 3.65 -4.59 -10.58
CA ALA A 26 3.54 -4.14 -11.95
C ALA A 26 3.73 -5.31 -12.94
N PRO A 27 3.13 -5.23 -14.13
CA PRO A 27 3.38 -6.16 -15.22
C PRO A 27 4.87 -6.24 -15.59
N VAL A 28 5.26 -7.37 -16.20
CA VAL A 28 6.60 -7.55 -16.75
C VAL A 28 6.91 -6.44 -17.76
N GLY A 29 8.10 -5.83 -17.64
CA GLY A 29 8.58 -4.78 -18.52
C GLY A 29 8.24 -3.36 -18.07
N VAL A 30 7.43 -3.19 -17.02
CA VAL A 30 7.23 -1.89 -16.38
C VAL A 30 8.46 -1.55 -15.52
N SER A 31 9.00 -0.34 -15.68
CA SER A 31 10.14 0.14 -14.90
C SER A 31 9.76 0.43 -13.45
N ALA A 32 10.74 0.45 -12.52
CA ALA A 32 10.50 0.85 -11.14
C ALA A 32 9.93 2.27 -11.06
N ARG A 33 10.49 3.21 -11.83
CA ARG A 33 10.00 4.59 -11.95
C ARG A 33 8.54 4.65 -12.38
N ASP A 34 8.15 3.93 -13.43
CA ASP A 34 6.77 3.96 -13.93
C ASP A 34 5.80 3.30 -12.95
N ALA A 35 6.21 2.21 -12.31
CA ALA A 35 5.42 1.58 -11.25
C ALA A 35 5.21 2.55 -10.08
N ASN A 36 6.26 3.28 -9.67
CA ASN A 36 6.18 4.23 -8.58
C ASN A 36 5.29 5.43 -8.93
N ASN A 37 5.38 5.93 -10.17
CA ASN A 37 4.46 6.95 -10.66
C ASN A 37 2.99 6.49 -10.61
N ALA A 38 2.70 5.23 -10.96
CA ALA A 38 1.34 4.69 -10.88
C ALA A 38 0.83 4.58 -9.43
N ILE A 39 1.68 4.12 -8.50
CA ILE A 39 1.33 4.05 -7.06
C ILE A 39 1.14 5.46 -6.46
N ASN A 40 1.95 6.44 -6.87
CA ASN A 40 1.80 7.84 -6.47
C ASN A 40 0.48 8.43 -6.99
N ALA A 41 0.16 8.20 -8.27
CA ALA A 41 -1.08 8.65 -8.87
C ALA A 41 -2.31 8.02 -8.19
N LEU A 42 -2.26 6.71 -7.93
CA LEU A 42 -3.29 5.99 -7.18
C LEU A 42 -3.48 6.59 -5.78
N SER A 43 -2.40 6.86 -5.05
CA SER A 43 -2.45 7.37 -3.67
C SER A 43 -2.94 8.81 -3.58
N GLY A 44 -2.70 9.61 -4.62
CA GLY A 44 -3.12 11.01 -4.71
C GLY A 44 -4.49 11.23 -5.34
N ASP A 45 -5.15 10.19 -5.86
CA ASP A 45 -6.43 10.33 -6.54
C ASP A 45 -7.58 10.57 -5.55
N THR A 46 -8.09 11.80 -5.53
CA THR A 46 -9.20 12.21 -4.65
C THR A 46 -10.55 11.58 -5.00
N ALA A 47 -10.67 10.89 -6.15
CA ALA A 47 -11.85 10.10 -6.48
C ALA A 47 -11.84 8.72 -5.82
N LEU A 48 -10.69 8.30 -5.29
CA LEU A 48 -10.54 7.06 -4.52
C LEU A 48 -10.75 7.32 -3.02
N PRO A 49 -10.90 6.26 -2.20
CA PRO A 49 -10.97 6.40 -0.76
C PRO A 49 -9.69 7.01 -0.20
N LEU A 50 -9.69 7.41 1.07
CA LEU A 50 -8.55 8.11 1.68
C LEU A 50 -7.34 7.17 1.81
N ALA A 51 -6.25 7.46 1.10
CA ALA A 51 -4.96 6.81 1.33
C ALA A 51 -4.33 7.31 2.64
N LEU A 52 -3.96 6.38 3.53
CA LEU A 52 -3.37 6.66 4.84
C LEU A 52 -1.84 6.46 4.86
N TRP A 53 -1.37 5.54 4.04
CA TRP A 53 0.03 5.16 3.92
C TRP A 53 0.24 4.55 2.54
N HIS A 54 1.41 4.76 1.96
CA HIS A 54 1.87 3.99 0.81
C HIS A 54 3.39 3.83 0.88
N ASP A 55 3.89 2.84 0.18
CA ASP A 55 5.31 2.68 -0.08
C ASP A 55 5.54 1.85 -1.34
N HIS A 56 6.78 1.85 -1.82
CA HIS A 56 7.23 1.21 -3.04
C HIS A 56 8.11 0.00 -2.73
N PHE A 57 8.13 -0.98 -3.63
CA PHE A 57 8.97 -2.17 -3.43
C PHE A 57 10.34 -2.03 -4.09
N ILE A 58 11.37 -2.50 -3.39
CA ILE A 58 12.69 -2.77 -3.94
C ILE A 58 12.67 -4.13 -4.68
N GLY A 59 13.43 -4.22 -5.77
CA GLY A 59 13.58 -5.42 -6.59
C GLY A 59 12.45 -5.58 -7.60
N LYS A 60 11.27 -6.05 -7.18
CA LYS A 60 10.13 -6.24 -8.09
C LYS A 60 9.26 -4.98 -8.11
N PRO A 61 9.10 -4.30 -9.26
CA PRO A 61 8.32 -3.06 -9.35
C PRO A 61 6.88 -3.24 -8.85
N GLY A 62 6.45 -2.32 -7.98
CA GLY A 62 5.18 -2.41 -7.30
C GLY A 62 5.14 -1.54 -6.04
N GLY A 63 4.11 -1.74 -5.24
CA GLY A 63 3.99 -1.06 -3.97
C GLY A 63 2.80 -1.53 -3.16
N ALA A 64 2.64 -0.91 -2.01
CA ALA A 64 1.51 -1.14 -1.14
C ALA A 64 0.88 0.20 -0.72
N VAL A 65 -0.44 0.19 -0.52
CA VAL A 65 -1.21 1.35 -0.08
C VAL A 65 -2.24 0.91 0.94
N VAL A 66 -2.39 1.65 2.03
CA VAL A 66 -3.51 1.46 2.97
C VAL A 66 -4.57 2.52 2.68
N PHE A 67 -5.77 2.09 2.28
CA PHE A 67 -6.93 2.95 2.03
C PHE A 67 -7.96 2.81 3.14
N TYR A 68 -8.48 3.91 3.70
CA TYR A 68 -9.69 3.88 4.52
C TYR A 68 -10.93 3.93 3.63
N VAL A 69 -11.71 2.86 3.65
CA VAL A 69 -12.94 2.69 2.87
C VAL A 69 -14.13 2.74 3.83
N GLU A 70 -15.00 3.72 3.66
CA GLU A 70 -16.15 3.96 4.52
C GLU A 70 -17.47 3.46 3.92
N THR A 71 -17.64 3.62 2.61
CA THR A 71 -18.91 3.29 1.91
C THR A 71 -18.74 2.20 0.84
N PRO A 72 -19.84 1.52 0.43
CA PRO A 72 -19.83 0.59 -0.69
C PRO A 72 -19.34 1.22 -2.02
N GLU A 73 -19.68 2.49 -2.26
CA GLU A 73 -19.28 3.22 -3.48
C GLU A 73 -17.78 3.46 -3.50
N GLN A 74 -17.20 3.85 -2.37
CA GLN A 74 -15.75 3.96 -2.17
C GLN A 74 -15.04 2.61 -2.37
N GLN A 75 -15.62 1.52 -1.86
CA GLN A 75 -15.10 0.18 -2.07
C GLN A 75 -15.10 -0.19 -3.56
N GLN A 76 -16.20 0.11 -4.27
CA GLN A 76 -16.31 -0.16 -5.69
C GLN A 76 -15.33 0.67 -6.51
N ALA A 77 -15.15 1.95 -6.15
CA ALA A 77 -14.17 2.83 -6.77
C ALA A 77 -12.74 2.28 -6.58
N LEU A 78 -12.41 1.83 -5.37
CA LEU A 78 -11.11 1.21 -5.10
C LEU A 78 -10.89 -0.07 -5.90
N PHE A 79 -11.89 -0.97 -5.98
CA PHE A 79 -11.73 -2.25 -6.68
C PHE A 79 -11.69 -2.12 -8.20
N ASN A 80 -12.31 -1.08 -8.75
CA ASN A 80 -12.41 -0.86 -10.20
C ASN A 80 -11.51 0.28 -10.71
N ASN A 81 -10.57 0.76 -9.88
CA ASN A 81 -9.68 1.84 -10.28
C ASN A 81 -8.88 1.47 -11.55
N ALA A 82 -8.60 2.46 -12.40
CA ALA A 82 -7.87 2.25 -13.64
C ALA A 82 -6.34 2.26 -13.46
N HIS A 83 -5.83 2.83 -12.37
CA HIS A 83 -4.39 3.01 -12.12
C HIS A 83 -3.61 1.70 -12.11
N LEU A 84 -4.24 0.62 -11.63
CA LEU A 84 -3.62 -0.71 -11.52
C LEU A 84 -4.12 -1.70 -12.60
N SER A 85 -4.60 -1.19 -13.74
CA SER A 85 -5.10 -2.05 -14.82
C SER A 85 -4.00 -2.98 -15.35
N GLY A 86 -4.25 -4.30 -15.29
CA GLY A 86 -3.31 -5.32 -15.74
C GLY A 86 -2.24 -5.72 -14.72
N TRP A 87 -2.23 -5.09 -13.55
CA TRP A 87 -1.32 -5.44 -12.45
C TRP A 87 -1.80 -6.70 -11.72
N ASP A 88 -0.88 -7.35 -11.02
CA ASP A 88 -1.20 -8.38 -10.04
C ASP A 88 -1.49 -7.70 -8.70
N VAL A 89 -2.76 -7.70 -8.27
CA VAL A 89 -3.24 -6.88 -7.15
C VAL A 89 -4.08 -7.69 -6.18
N SER A 90 -3.89 -7.42 -4.89
CA SER A 90 -4.80 -7.84 -3.84
C SER A 90 -5.33 -6.65 -3.05
N TYR A 91 -6.61 -6.70 -2.68
CA TYR A 91 -7.32 -5.71 -1.87
C TYR A 91 -7.86 -6.41 -0.62
N MET A 92 -7.12 -6.29 0.49
CA MET A 92 -7.35 -7.05 1.71
C MET A 92 -7.81 -6.16 2.87
N PRO A 93 -9.04 -6.32 3.38
CA PRO A 93 -9.49 -5.57 4.53
C PRO A 93 -8.75 -6.01 5.80
N LEU A 94 -8.32 -5.04 6.60
CA LEU A 94 -7.66 -5.28 7.87
C LEU A 94 -8.68 -5.59 8.98
N THR A 95 -8.27 -6.40 9.96
CA THR A 95 -9.16 -6.86 11.04
C THR A 95 -9.42 -5.78 12.09
N PHE A 96 -8.36 -5.10 12.55
CA PHE A 96 -8.42 -4.16 13.67
C PHE A 96 -8.41 -2.69 13.23
N SER A 97 -7.92 -2.41 12.02
CA SER A 97 -7.89 -1.06 11.45
C SER A 97 -9.22 -0.74 10.76
N TYR A 98 -10.26 -0.43 11.54
CA TYR A 98 -11.58 -0.07 11.01
C TYR A 98 -11.78 1.43 10.76
N SER A 99 -10.77 2.25 11.05
CA SER A 99 -10.72 3.70 10.83
C SER A 99 -9.26 4.16 10.71
N PRO A 100 -8.99 5.41 10.26
CA PRO A 100 -7.63 5.96 10.26
C PRO A 100 -6.98 5.97 11.64
N SER A 101 -7.74 6.35 12.69
CA SER A 101 -7.24 6.32 14.06
C SER A 101 -7.01 4.91 14.58
N ALA A 102 -7.80 3.92 14.16
CA ALA A 102 -7.58 2.52 14.53
C ALA A 102 -6.35 1.92 13.82
N PHE A 103 -5.99 2.40 12.63
CA PHE A 103 -4.74 2.03 11.96
C PHE A 103 -3.51 2.53 12.73
N ASP A 104 -3.52 3.80 13.14
CA ASP A 104 -2.47 4.39 13.99
C ASP A 104 -2.38 3.66 15.35
N ALA A 105 -3.53 3.47 16.02
CA ALA A 105 -3.59 2.76 17.30
C ALA A 105 -3.08 1.30 17.19
N GLN A 106 -3.37 0.60 16.08
CA GLN A 106 -2.86 -0.76 15.88
C GLN A 106 -1.34 -0.79 15.69
N THR A 107 -0.76 0.25 15.08
CA THR A 107 0.70 0.40 14.95
C THR A 107 1.34 0.56 16.32
N GLN A 108 0.81 1.48 17.13
CA GLN A 108 1.27 1.68 18.50
C GLN A 108 1.10 0.42 19.37
N PHE A 109 -0.08 -0.18 19.37
CA PHE A 109 -0.37 -1.40 20.11
C PHE A 109 0.62 -2.53 19.78
N THR A 110 0.93 -2.70 18.49
CA THR A 110 1.85 -3.76 18.04
C THR A 110 3.26 -3.56 18.62
N LEU A 111 3.76 -2.32 18.63
CA LEU A 111 5.08 -1.99 19.16
C LEU A 111 5.16 -2.17 20.68
N GLU A 112 4.17 -1.64 21.39
CA GLU A 112 4.12 -1.70 22.86
C GLU A 112 3.97 -3.15 23.33
N HIS A 113 2.99 -3.87 22.79
CA HIS A 113 2.63 -5.19 23.27
C HIS A 113 3.69 -6.24 22.96
N TYR A 114 4.28 -6.21 21.76
CA TYR A 114 5.19 -7.28 21.32
C TYR A 114 6.67 -6.94 21.46
N ARG A 115 7.03 -5.66 21.62
CA ARG A 115 8.44 -5.23 21.69
C ARG A 115 8.73 -4.23 22.82
N GLY A 116 7.72 -3.83 23.61
CA GLY A 116 7.89 -2.83 24.67
C GLY A 116 8.40 -1.50 24.15
N GLN A 117 8.11 -1.16 22.89
CA GLN A 117 8.55 0.08 22.25
C GLN A 117 7.39 1.05 22.13
N ASP A 118 7.67 2.33 22.33
CA ASP A 118 6.72 3.42 22.10
C ASP A 118 6.97 4.08 20.75
N TRP A 119 5.92 4.25 19.95
CA TRP A 119 6.02 4.86 18.63
C TRP A 119 6.56 6.29 18.68
N SER A 120 6.19 7.07 19.70
CA SER A 120 6.64 8.47 19.81
C SER A 120 8.16 8.54 20.02
N SER A 121 8.70 7.64 20.83
CA SER A 121 10.12 7.48 21.09
C SER A 121 10.87 7.01 19.83
N LEU A 122 10.32 6.04 19.09
CA LEU A 122 10.93 5.53 17.87
C LEU A 122 11.06 6.60 16.77
N ARG A 123 10.13 7.56 16.70
CA ARG A 123 10.20 8.68 15.74
C ARG A 123 11.29 9.70 16.07
N GLN A 124 11.67 9.82 17.35
CA GLN A 124 12.67 10.79 17.81
C GLN A 124 14.09 10.20 17.87
N ALA A 125 14.21 8.88 17.82
CA ALA A 125 15.49 8.21 17.89
C ALA A 125 16.36 8.51 16.65
N GLU A 126 17.61 8.92 16.88
CA GLU A 126 18.61 8.96 15.82
C GLU A 126 18.90 7.54 15.31
N ARG A 127 18.82 7.36 14.00
CA ARG A 127 19.07 6.08 13.34
C ARG A 127 20.05 6.27 12.18
N PRO A 128 20.83 5.24 11.80
CA PRO A 128 21.71 5.31 10.64
C PRO A 128 20.90 5.80 9.44
N GLY A 129 21.50 6.73 8.67
CA GLY A 129 20.84 7.38 7.55
C GLY A 129 20.24 6.34 6.60
N TYR A 130 18.93 6.45 6.38
CA TYR A 130 18.14 5.68 5.42
C TYR A 130 18.65 5.97 4.00
N GLY A 131 19.72 5.28 3.57
CA GLY A 131 20.36 5.47 2.27
C GLY A 131 20.94 6.87 2.05
N ARG A 132 21.92 7.01 1.14
CA ARG A 132 22.40 8.36 0.75
C ARG A 132 21.47 9.06 -0.25
N ASN A 133 20.53 8.33 -0.87
CA ASN A 133 19.64 8.89 -1.88
C ASN A 133 18.35 8.06 -2.09
N PRO A 134 17.32 8.23 -1.24
CA PRO A 134 16.02 7.57 -1.41
C PRO A 134 15.35 7.86 -2.76
N SER A 135 15.64 8.99 -3.39
CA SER A 135 15.14 9.29 -4.74
C SER A 135 15.74 8.36 -5.79
N LEU A 136 17.00 7.96 -5.64
CA LEU A 136 17.62 7.00 -6.55
C LEU A 136 17.05 5.59 -6.35
N GLU A 137 16.82 5.18 -5.11
CA GLU A 137 16.12 3.92 -4.78
C GLU A 137 14.71 3.91 -5.39
N ALA A 138 13.97 5.02 -5.27
CA ALA A 138 12.65 5.16 -5.87
C ALA A 138 12.69 5.19 -7.41
N GLU A 139 13.77 5.65 -8.04
CA GLU A 139 13.86 5.65 -9.50
C GLU A 139 14.25 4.27 -10.07
N THR A 140 15.14 3.57 -9.37
CA THR A 140 15.76 2.33 -9.85
C THR A 140 15.06 1.07 -9.33
N GLY A 141 14.42 1.17 -8.17
CA GLY A 141 13.93 0.01 -7.41
C GLY A 141 15.08 -0.80 -6.80
N GLU A 142 16.28 -0.24 -6.68
CA GLU A 142 17.47 -0.91 -6.15
C GLU A 142 17.95 -0.22 -4.86
N GLU A 143 18.20 -1.00 -3.81
CA GLU A 143 18.81 -0.53 -2.55
C GLU A 143 20.22 0.04 -2.82
N GLN A 144 20.57 1.15 -2.16
CA GLN A 144 21.85 1.87 -2.36
C GLN A 144 22.82 1.71 -1.18
#